data_AF-A0A260YUA4-F1
#
_entry.id   AF-A0A260YUA4-F1
#
_cell.length_a   1.000
_cell.length_b   1.000
_cell.length_c   1.000
_cell.angle_alpha   90.00
_cell.angle_beta   90.00
_cell.angle_gamma   90.00
#
_symmetry.space_group_name_H-M   'P 1'
#
loop_
_entity.id
_entity.type
_entity.pdbx_description
1 polymer ?
#
loop_
_entity_poly.entity_id
_entity_poly.type
_entity_poly.pdbx_seq_one_letter_code
_entity_poly.pdbx_strand_id
1 'polypeptide(L)'
;MEYILSKMLFLGLGVDDKSYFRLFLTRNNENSIVEIGIRYYLEIKNSNEILQEKYKTEGLAFLKHREVANNRYIPLLEVLNLNNGWLIDEKCTVEYGIQ
;
A
#
# COMPACT_ATOMS: atom_id res chain seq x y z
N MET A 1 14.86 4.95 -15.50
CA MET A 1 14.07 5.94 -14.71
C MET A 1 13.62 5.39 -13.37
N GLU A 2 13.14 4.15 -13.29
CA GLU A 2 12.68 3.49 -12.04
C GLU A 2 13.60 3.70 -10.82
N TYR A 3 14.91 3.61 -11.01
CA TYR A 3 15.92 3.73 -9.94
C TYR A 3 16.01 5.12 -9.26
N ILE A 4 15.33 6.14 -9.79
CA ILE A 4 15.24 7.48 -9.17
C ILE A 4 13.93 7.61 -8.39
N LEU A 5 12.81 7.14 -8.95
CA LEU A 5 11.50 7.13 -8.28
C LEU A 5 11.54 6.28 -6.99
N SER A 6 12.22 5.14 -7.01
CA SER A 6 12.40 4.29 -5.82
C SER A 6 13.21 4.92 -4.68
N LYS A 7 13.94 6.01 -4.94
CA LYS A 7 14.62 6.80 -3.89
C LYS A 7 13.73 7.91 -3.31
N MET A 8 12.76 8.38 -4.08
CA MET A 8 11.86 9.47 -3.71
C MET A 8 10.57 9.01 -3.02
N LEU A 9 10.28 7.71 -3.03
CA LEU A 9 9.04 7.13 -2.50
C LEU A 9 9.35 5.98 -1.54
N PHE A 10 8.53 5.85 -0.51
CA PHE A 10 8.59 4.80 0.49
C PHE A 10 7.28 4.01 0.47
N LEU A 11 7.38 2.69 0.32
CA LEU A 11 6.27 1.77 0.57
C LEU A 11 6.26 1.42 2.06
N GLY A 12 5.16 1.74 2.72
CA GLY A 12 4.87 1.28 4.06
C GLY A 12 3.76 0.24 4.08
N LEU A 13 3.87 -0.68 5.03
CA LEU A 13 2.82 -1.60 5.44
C LEU A 13 2.59 -1.38 6.93
N GLY A 14 1.33 -1.30 7.37
CA GLY A 14 1.07 -1.05 8.77
C GLY A 14 -0.39 -1.12 9.19
N VAL A 15 -0.57 -0.89 10.48
CA VAL A 15 -1.86 -0.86 11.17
C VAL A 15 -2.11 0.60 11.56
N ASP A 16 -3.26 1.15 11.18
CA ASP A 16 -3.53 2.60 11.33
C ASP A 16 -3.90 2.96 12.79
N ASP A 17 -4.90 2.26 13.33
CA ASP A 17 -5.58 2.59 14.59
C ASP A 17 -5.81 1.36 15.49
N LYS A 18 -5.16 0.23 15.15
CA LYS A 18 -5.41 -1.15 15.65
C LYS A 18 -6.66 -1.84 15.07
N SER A 19 -7.50 -1.15 14.31
CA SER A 19 -8.70 -1.72 13.69
C SER A 19 -8.44 -2.13 12.23
N TYR A 20 -7.59 -1.37 11.51
CA TYR A 20 -7.37 -1.56 10.07
C TYR A 20 -5.90 -1.77 9.68
N PHE A 21 -5.71 -2.62 8.68
CA PHE A 21 -4.47 -2.88 7.98
C PHE A 21 -4.46 -2.12 6.65
N ARG A 22 -3.32 -1.49 6.31
CA ARG A 22 -3.12 -0.79 5.03
C ARG A 22 -1.72 -0.92 4.45
N LEU A 23 -1.67 -0.84 3.13
CA LEU A 23 -0.51 -0.40 2.36
C LEU A 23 -0.57 1.11 2.16
N PHE A 24 0.58 1.77 2.16
CA PHE A 24 0.68 3.18 1.83
C PHE A 24 1.97 3.51 1.07
N LEU A 25 1.86 4.43 0.11
CA LEU A 25 3.00 5.10 -0.52
C LEU A 25 3.08 6.52 0.01
N THR A 26 4.26 6.93 0.47
CA THR A 26 4.56 8.33 0.82
C THR A 26 5.87 8.77 0.18
N ARG A 27 6.14 10.09 0.16
CA ARG A 27 7.39 10.61 -0.39
C ARG A 27 8.50 10.63 0.65
N ASN A 28 9.62 9.99 0.31
CA ASN A 28 10.85 9.99 1.07
C ASN A 28 11.63 11.30 0.84
N ASN A 29 11.04 12.43 1.24
CA ASN A 29 11.62 13.76 1.10
C ASN A 29 11.07 14.70 2.17
N GLU A 30 11.95 15.28 2.99
CA GLU A 30 11.58 16.20 4.08
C GLU A 30 11.24 17.62 3.58
N ASN A 31 11.64 18.00 2.37
CA ASN A 31 11.32 19.33 1.84
C ASN A 31 9.80 19.46 1.63
N SER A 32 9.15 20.30 2.44
CA SER A 32 7.69 20.43 2.47
C SER A 32 7.08 21.02 1.19
N ILE A 33 7.88 21.72 0.38
CA ILE A 33 7.44 22.41 -0.85
C ILE A 33 7.34 21.43 -2.04
N VAL A 34 8.09 20.32 -2.01
CA VAL A 34 8.10 19.35 -3.12
C VAL A 34 6.76 18.61 -3.21
N GLU A 35 6.24 18.43 -4.42
CA GLU A 35 5.08 17.60 -4.71
C GLU A 35 5.49 16.54 -5.73
N ILE A 36 5.03 15.30 -5.54
CA ILE A 36 5.30 14.20 -6.49
C ILE A 36 3.96 13.66 -6.97
N GLY A 37 3.64 13.92 -8.24
CA GLY A 37 2.56 13.23 -8.94
C GLY A 37 2.99 11.80 -9.29
N ILE A 38 2.17 10.81 -8.93
CA ILE A 38 2.39 9.39 -9.23
C ILE A 38 1.12 8.76 -9.81
N ARG A 39 1.28 7.83 -10.74
CA ARG A 39 0.30 6.77 -10.99
C ARG A 39 0.76 5.52 -10.25
N TYR A 40 -0.15 4.84 -9.56
CA TYR A 40 0.22 3.71 -8.70
C TYR A 40 -0.80 2.58 -8.71
N TYR A 41 -0.34 1.38 -8.36
CA TYR A 41 -1.19 0.33 -7.83
C TYR A 41 -0.62 -0.22 -6.50
N LEU A 42 -1.52 -0.68 -5.64
CA LEU A 42 -1.24 -1.36 -4.38
C LEU A 42 -2.11 -2.61 -4.27
N GLU A 43 -1.46 -3.74 -4.04
CA GLU A 43 -2.10 -5.05 -3.90
C GLU A 43 -1.51 -5.83 -2.72
N ILE A 44 -2.37 -6.52 -2.00
CA ILE A 44 -1.98 -7.52 -1.00
C ILE A 44 -2.38 -8.86 -1.60
N LYS A 45 -1.43 -9.78 -1.76
CA LYS A 45 -1.71 -11.10 -2.34
C LYS A 45 -2.59 -11.91 -1.38
N ASN A 46 -3.59 -12.59 -1.94
CA ASN A 46 -4.47 -13.50 -1.22
C ASN A 46 -4.61 -14.81 -2.00
N SER A 47 -4.82 -15.94 -1.34
CA SER A 47 -5.17 -17.21 -2.02
C SER A 47 -6.56 -17.18 -2.69
N ASN A 48 -7.39 -16.19 -2.38
CA ASN A 48 -8.67 -15.91 -3.00
C ASN A 48 -8.60 -14.60 -3.83
N GLU A 49 -8.53 -14.75 -5.16
CA GLU A 49 -8.42 -13.65 -6.12
C GLU A 49 -9.57 -12.63 -6.04
N ILE A 50 -10.79 -13.09 -5.72
CA ILE A 50 -11.97 -12.19 -5.59
C ILE A 50 -11.77 -11.26 -4.38
N LEU A 51 -11.18 -11.77 -3.30
CA LEU A 51 -10.91 -10.99 -2.10
C LEU A 51 -9.69 -10.07 -2.29
N GLN A 52 -8.67 -10.52 -3.04
CA GLN A 52 -7.54 -9.69 -3.47
C GLN A 52 -8.03 -8.47 -4.28
N GLU A 53 -8.77 -8.69 -5.37
CA GLU A 53 -9.25 -7.61 -6.26
C GLU A 53 -10.19 -6.63 -5.53
N LYS A 54 -10.96 -7.09 -4.53
CA LYS A 54 -11.80 -6.22 -3.67
C LYS A 54 -10.98 -5.11 -2.99
N TYR A 55 -9.76 -5.41 -2.56
CA TYR A 55 -8.91 -4.47 -1.79
C TYR A 55 -7.71 -3.92 -2.59
N LYS A 56 -7.43 -4.47 -3.76
CA LYS A 56 -6.56 -3.87 -4.78
C LYS A 56 -6.98 -2.42 -5.03
N THR A 57 -6.00 -1.55 -5.19
CA THR A 57 -6.23 -0.12 -5.38
C THR A 57 -5.30 0.39 -6.47
N GLU A 58 -5.87 1.03 -7.48
CA GLU A 58 -5.14 1.71 -8.56
C GLU A 58 -5.57 3.17 -8.59
N GLY A 59 -4.65 4.10 -8.88
CA GLY A 59 -4.97 5.51 -8.84
C GLY A 59 -3.88 6.46 -9.30
N LEU A 60 -4.18 7.74 -9.17
CA LEU A 60 -3.26 8.85 -9.40
C LEU A 60 -3.30 9.75 -8.16
N ALA A 61 -2.13 10.08 -7.61
CA ALA A 61 -2.00 10.87 -6.39
C ALA A 61 -0.92 11.95 -6.52
N PHE A 62 -1.09 13.05 -5.80
CA PHE A 62 -0.14 14.15 -5.70
C PHE A 62 0.38 14.25 -4.27
N LEU A 63 1.53 13.65 -4.01
CA LEU A 63 2.08 13.48 -2.66
C LEU A 63 2.79 14.77 -2.19
N LYS A 64 2.10 15.55 -1.36
CA LYS A 64 2.65 16.68 -0.59
C LYS A 64 3.27 16.19 0.72
N HIS A 65 3.70 17.10 1.60
CA HIS A 65 4.32 16.72 2.87
C HIS A 65 3.33 15.95 3.76
N ARG A 66 3.71 14.74 4.19
CA ARG A 66 2.90 13.79 4.98
C ARG A 66 1.66 13.23 4.28
N GLU A 67 1.44 13.55 3.00
CA GLU A 67 0.41 12.89 2.20
C GLU A 67 0.78 11.44 1.92
N VAL A 68 -0.26 10.62 1.78
CA VAL A 68 -0.16 9.18 1.55
C VAL A 68 -1.14 8.72 0.49
N ALA A 69 -0.68 7.89 -0.43
CA ALA A 69 -1.55 7.10 -1.31
C ALA A 69 -1.76 5.73 -0.66
N ASN A 70 -2.98 5.47 -0.17
CA ASN A 70 -3.34 4.26 0.57
C ASN A 70 -4.10 3.27 -0.33
N ASN A 71 -4.05 1.98 0.02
CA ASN A 71 -5.04 1.04 -0.48
C ASN A 71 -6.39 1.18 0.27
N ARG A 72 -7.41 0.43 -0.18
CA ARG A 72 -8.65 0.23 0.59
C ARG A 72 -8.33 -0.47 1.92
N TYR A 73 -8.77 0.14 3.03
CA TYR A 73 -8.60 -0.42 4.37
C TYR A 73 -9.16 -1.83 4.49
N ILE A 74 -8.34 -2.76 4.99
CA ILE A 74 -8.76 -4.13 5.32
C ILE A 74 -8.91 -4.22 6.84
N PRO A 75 -10.00 -4.78 7.40
CA PRO A 75 -10.10 -5.00 8.84
C PRO A 75 -8.94 -5.89 9.32
N LEU A 76 -8.25 -5.49 10.40
CA LEU A 76 -7.07 -6.21 10.89
C LEU A 76 -7.42 -7.66 11.29
N LEU A 77 -8.61 -7.88 11.86
CA LEU A 77 -9.11 -9.22 12.19
C LEU A 77 -9.40 -10.07 10.94
N GLU A 78 -9.68 -9.45 9.80
CA GLU A 78 -9.83 -10.18 8.53
C GLU A 78 -8.48 -10.69 8.03
N VAL A 79 -7.42 -9.87 8.14
CA VAL A 79 -6.04 -10.19 7.78
C VAL A 79 -5.42 -11.23 8.71
N LEU A 80 -5.63 -11.10 10.03
CA LEU A 80 -5.10 -12.03 11.03
C LEU A 80 -5.83 -13.39 11.07
N ASN A 81 -6.97 -13.54 10.37
CA ASN A 81 -7.63 -14.82 10.24
C ASN A 81 -6.88 -15.71 9.23
N LEU A 82 -6.16 -16.71 9.75
CA LEU A 82 -5.39 -17.68 8.96
C LEU A 82 -6.22 -18.41 7.88
N ASN A 83 -7.55 -18.48 8.03
CA ASN A 83 -8.44 -19.11 7.06
C ASN A 83 -8.82 -18.20 5.87
N ASN A 84 -8.53 -16.89 5.95
CA ASN A 84 -8.92 -15.90 4.93
C ASN A 84 -7.87 -15.66 3.83
N GLY A 85 -6.79 -16.45 3.80
CA GLY A 85 -5.82 -16.44 2.69
C GLY A 85 -4.85 -15.25 2.63
N TRP A 86 -4.92 -14.31 3.58
CA TRP A 86 -4.04 -13.13 3.66
C TRP A 86 -2.62 -13.43 4.17
N LEU A 87 -2.45 -14.52 4.92
CA LEU A 87 -1.19 -14.92 5.57
C LEU A 87 -0.77 -16.30 5.05
N ILE A 88 -0.18 -16.33 3.86
CA ILE A 88 0.34 -17.54 3.23
C ILE A 88 1.71 -17.84 3.83
N ASP A 89 1.91 -19.05 4.36
CA ASP A 89 3.11 -19.42 5.15
C ASP A 89 3.46 -18.39 6.24
N GLU A 90 2.43 -17.93 6.96
CA GLU A 90 2.49 -16.90 8.01
C GLU A 90 2.94 -15.50 7.53
N LYS A 91 3.00 -15.27 6.21
CA LYS A 91 3.49 -14.03 5.60
C LYS A 91 2.39 -13.30 4.84
N CYS A 92 2.29 -12.00 5.08
CA CYS A 92 1.59 -11.10 4.18
C CYS A 92 2.51 -10.73 3.01
N THR A 93 2.11 -11.06 1.78
CA THR A 93 2.85 -10.69 0.57
C THR A 93 2.18 -9.51 -0.12
N VAL A 94 2.97 -8.55 -0.60
CA VAL A 94 2.47 -7.28 -1.14
C VAL A 94 3.12 -7.00 -2.49
N GLU A 95 2.35 -6.45 -3.42
CA GLU A 95 2.81 -6.05 -4.74
C GLU A 95 2.40 -4.61 -5.02
N TYR A 96 3.25 -3.86 -5.70
CA TYR A 96 3.05 -2.46 -5.97
C TYR A 96 3.77 -2.06 -7.25
N GLY A 97 3.22 -1.06 -7.93
CA GLY A 97 3.85 -0.42 -9.08
C GLY A 97 3.62 1.08 -9.05
N ILE A 98 4.58 1.82 -9.60
CA ILE A 98 4.62 3.28 -9.57
C ILE A 98 5.16 3.77 -10.92
N GLN A 99 4.52 4.80 -11.47
CA GLN A 99 4.92 5.53 -12.67
C GLN A 99 4.90 7.04 -12.42
#